data_AF-A0A293N4P4-F1
#
_entry.id   AF-A0A293N4P4-F1
#
_cell.length_a   1.000
_cell.length_b   1.000
_cell.length_c   1.000
_cell.angle_alpha   90.00
_cell.angle_beta   90.00
_cell.angle_gamma   90.00
#
_symmetry.space_group_name_H-M   'P 1'
#
loop_
_entity.id
_entity.type
_entity.pdbx_description
1 polymer ?
#
loop_
_entity_poly.entity_id
_entity_poly.type
_entity_poly.pdbx_seq_one_letter_code
_entity_poly.pdbx_strand_id
1 'polypeptide(L)'
;MEKAFTSASADQRPIGQRPVTLINKIIPLEDQGASVFVTVDRELGKNLEFIASGGDGDTTVVKAKGPSGKIYHADYVEELKRHKVTIGDTEESGRWELIVKNKNRRENGYVSVIVVSEAKDPENPPARLRTFFSANVVPYARSSTQFRIFVELKKGEQVVKEAHVVANVTTPPGDQVPVWLKDSGVGADITEGDGIYS
;
A
#
# COMPACT_ATOMS: atom_id res chain seq x y z
N MET A 1 -1.63 -7.81 21.01
CA MET A 1 -2.23 -6.74 21.83
C MET A 1 -1.69 -5.38 21.39
N GLU A 2 -0.37 -5.20 21.28
CA GLU A 2 0.29 -3.96 20.84
C GLU A 2 -0.16 -3.44 19.46
N LYS A 3 -0.25 -4.31 18.43
CA LYS A 3 -0.80 -3.94 17.10
C LYS A 3 -2.21 -3.33 17.15
N ALA A 4 -3.06 -3.82 18.06
CA ALA A 4 -4.45 -3.34 18.20
C ALA A 4 -4.52 -1.99 18.94
N PHE A 5 -3.59 -1.73 19.86
CA PHE A 5 -3.47 -0.44 20.54
C PHE A 5 -2.85 0.63 19.62
N THR A 6 -1.83 0.29 18.83
CA THR A 6 -1.22 1.21 17.86
C THR A 6 -2.18 1.53 16.72
N SER A 7 -2.97 0.55 16.24
CA SER A 7 -4.00 0.82 15.23
C SER A 7 -5.12 1.70 15.80
N ALA A 8 -5.61 1.41 17.00
CA ALA A 8 -6.65 2.21 17.64
C ALA A 8 -6.22 3.66 17.93
N SER A 9 -4.97 3.89 18.35
CA SER A 9 -4.47 5.25 18.60
C SER A 9 -4.18 6.02 17.31
N ALA A 10 -3.73 5.34 16.25
CA ALA A 10 -3.59 5.93 14.91
C ALA A 10 -4.97 6.30 14.33
N ASP A 11 -6.00 5.48 14.57
CA ASP A 11 -7.37 5.71 14.11
C ASP A 11 -8.11 6.83 14.86
N GLN A 12 -7.58 7.31 15.98
CA GLN A 12 -8.09 8.50 16.67
C GLN A 12 -7.47 9.81 16.19
N ARG A 13 -6.34 9.76 15.44
CA ARG A 13 -5.71 10.97 14.92
C ARG A 13 -6.57 11.61 13.82
N PRO A 14 -6.49 12.94 13.63
CA PRO A 14 -7.02 13.59 12.43
C PRO A 14 -6.52 12.90 11.17
N ILE A 15 -7.35 12.78 10.13
CA ILE A 15 -7.03 11.99 8.93
C ILE A 15 -5.73 12.42 8.23
N GLY A 16 -5.38 13.72 8.31
CA GLY A 16 -4.13 14.26 7.78
C GLY A 16 -2.88 13.87 8.57
N GLN A 17 -3.03 13.41 9.82
CA GLN A 17 -1.93 12.98 10.70
C GLN A 17 -1.81 11.45 10.80
N ARG A 18 -2.68 10.70 10.11
CA ARG A 18 -2.59 9.23 10.07
C ARG A 18 -1.50 8.81 9.10
N PRO A 19 -0.76 7.73 9.39
CA PRO A 19 0.05 7.09 8.37
C PRO A 19 -0.79 6.65 7.16
N VAL A 20 -0.14 6.59 6.00
CA VAL A 20 -0.64 6.02 4.76
C VAL A 20 0.19 4.78 4.48
N THR A 21 -0.49 3.65 4.25
CA THR A 21 0.17 2.46 3.72
C THR A 21 0.27 2.58 2.21
N LEU A 22 1.48 2.68 1.70
CA LEU A 22 1.76 2.79 0.27
C LEU A 22 1.80 1.40 -0.38
N ILE A 23 2.30 0.41 0.34
CA ILE A 23 2.32 -1.00 -0.05
C ILE A 23 2.09 -1.88 1.17
N ASN A 24 1.32 -2.96 0.97
CA ASN A 24 1.24 -4.10 1.86
C ASN A 24 1.12 -5.37 1.00
N LYS A 25 2.19 -6.14 0.88
CA LYS A 25 2.27 -7.33 0.01
C LYS A 25 3.07 -8.44 0.66
N ILE A 26 2.83 -9.68 0.24
CA ILE A 26 3.70 -10.81 0.53
C ILE A 26 4.44 -11.15 -0.76
N ILE A 27 5.76 -11.31 -0.68
CA ILE A 27 6.62 -11.65 -1.81
C ILE A 27 7.35 -12.97 -1.55
N PRO A 28 7.48 -13.85 -2.56
CA PRO A 28 8.35 -15.00 -2.45
C PRO A 28 9.81 -14.55 -2.44
N LEU A 29 10.62 -15.20 -1.60
CA LEU A 29 12.07 -15.10 -1.62
C LEU A 29 12.62 -16.25 -2.45
N GLU A 30 12.83 -15.98 -3.73
CA GLU A 30 13.52 -16.88 -4.66
C GLU A 30 15.04 -16.61 -4.65
N ASP A 31 15.81 -17.48 -5.31
CA ASP A 31 17.28 -17.51 -5.30
C ASP A 31 17.99 -16.18 -5.68
N GLN A 32 17.31 -15.29 -6.40
CA GLN A 32 17.86 -14.01 -6.86
C GLN A 32 17.45 -12.81 -5.99
N GLY A 33 16.54 -13.03 -5.02
CA GLY A 33 15.86 -11.97 -4.28
C GLY A 33 14.71 -11.35 -5.07
N ALA A 34 14.07 -10.35 -4.46
CA ALA A 34 12.90 -9.66 -5.01
C ALA A 34 13.02 -8.15 -4.83
N SER A 35 12.49 -7.40 -5.80
CA SER A 35 12.36 -5.94 -5.75
C SER A 35 10.89 -5.53 -5.71
N VAL A 36 10.55 -4.63 -4.80
CA VAL A 36 9.23 -4.02 -4.68
C VAL A 36 9.36 -2.54 -4.95
N PHE A 37 8.62 -2.05 -5.94
CA PHE A 37 8.60 -0.63 -6.29
C PHE A 37 7.39 0.06 -5.70
N VAL A 38 7.60 1.24 -5.14
CA VAL A 38 6.55 2.10 -4.58
C VAL A 38 6.78 3.54 -5.04
N THR A 39 5.70 4.27 -5.28
CA THR A 39 5.76 5.71 -5.58
C THR A 39 5.43 6.47 -4.31
N VAL A 40 6.29 7.41 -3.93
CA VAL A 40 6.06 8.35 -2.84
C VAL A 40 5.71 9.70 -3.47
N ASP A 41 4.47 10.14 -3.31
CA ASP A 41 4.00 11.42 -3.86
C ASP A 41 4.58 12.62 -3.11
N ARG A 42 4.42 13.83 -3.66
CA ARG A 42 5.03 15.05 -3.11
C ARG A 42 4.50 15.43 -1.74
N GLU A 43 3.25 15.10 -1.45
CA GLU A 43 2.59 15.31 -0.15
C GLU A 43 3.01 14.27 0.91
N LEU A 44 3.70 13.20 0.50
CA LEU A 44 4.21 12.13 1.37
C LEU A 44 5.73 12.27 1.56
N GLY A 45 6.29 11.49 2.48
CA GLY A 45 7.73 11.44 2.74
C GLY A 45 8.10 11.72 4.20
N LYS A 46 7.14 12.10 5.04
CA LYS A 46 7.37 12.19 6.49
C LYS A 46 7.38 10.78 7.08
N ASN A 47 8.28 10.52 8.04
CA ASN A 47 8.40 9.23 8.72
C ASN A 47 8.32 8.03 7.75
N LEU A 48 9.02 8.11 6.62
CA LEU A 48 8.99 7.07 5.60
C LEU A 48 9.75 5.83 6.10
N GLU A 49 9.06 4.69 6.13
CA GLU A 49 9.59 3.43 6.61
C GLU A 49 9.27 2.29 5.64
N PHE A 50 10.28 1.44 5.40
CA PHE A 50 10.11 0.18 4.70
C PHE A 50 10.32 -0.96 5.68
N ILE A 51 9.32 -1.82 5.80
CA ILE A 51 9.30 -2.91 6.76
C ILE A 51 9.19 -4.23 5.99
N ALA A 52 10.13 -5.12 6.22
CA ALA A 52 10.10 -6.50 5.73
C ALA A 52 10.07 -7.44 6.94
N SER A 53 9.00 -8.22 7.09
CA SER A 53 8.83 -9.19 8.17
C SER A 53 8.89 -10.61 7.64
N GLY A 54 9.62 -11.48 8.34
CA GLY A 54 10.05 -12.78 7.82
C GLY A 54 11.46 -12.70 7.23
N GLY A 55 11.96 -13.84 6.77
CA GLY A 55 13.40 -14.01 6.49
C GLY A 55 14.22 -14.09 7.78
N ASP A 56 15.40 -14.68 7.65
CA ASP A 56 16.36 -14.79 8.75
C ASP A 56 17.37 -13.64 8.70
N GLY A 57 17.74 -13.09 9.86
CA GLY A 57 18.56 -11.87 9.96
C GLY A 57 19.98 -12.00 9.42
N ASP A 58 20.56 -13.20 9.48
CA ASP A 58 21.93 -13.45 9.02
C ASP A 58 21.98 -13.66 7.50
N THR A 59 20.92 -14.23 6.96
CA THR A 59 20.83 -14.64 5.56
C THR A 59 20.04 -13.66 4.68
N THR A 60 19.16 -12.84 5.25
CA THR A 60 18.32 -11.90 4.51
C THR A 60 18.91 -10.49 4.53
N VAL A 61 19.11 -9.92 3.36
CA VAL A 61 19.54 -8.51 3.19
C VAL A 61 18.39 -7.69 2.66
N VAL A 62 18.00 -6.67 3.43
CA VAL A 62 16.97 -5.71 3.04
C VAL A 62 17.58 -4.32 2.92
N LYS A 63 17.25 -3.61 1.84
CA LYS A 63 17.67 -2.23 1.60
C LYS A 63 16.67 -1.49 0.72
N ALA A 64 16.50 -0.20 0.96
CA ALA A 64 15.73 0.69 0.10
C ALA A 64 16.66 1.55 -0.75
N LYS A 65 16.24 1.84 -1.98
CA LYS A 65 16.90 2.77 -2.89
C LYS A 65 15.95 3.91 -3.23
N GLY A 66 16.38 5.13 -2.95
CA GLY A 66 15.63 6.35 -3.24
C GLY A 66 15.69 6.76 -4.72
N PRO A 67 14.84 7.71 -5.14
CA PRO A 67 14.84 8.28 -6.49
C PRO A 67 16.21 8.81 -6.95
N SER A 68 16.99 9.41 -6.04
CA SER A 68 18.36 9.87 -6.31
C SER A 68 19.38 8.74 -6.51
N GLY A 69 19.00 7.50 -6.21
CA GLY A 69 19.88 6.34 -6.19
C GLY A 69 20.56 6.08 -4.84
N LYS A 70 20.33 6.94 -3.83
CA LYS A 70 20.83 6.73 -2.46
C LYS A 70 20.29 5.43 -1.87
N ILE A 71 21.16 4.66 -1.22
CA ILE A 71 20.84 3.36 -0.63
C ILE A 71 20.75 3.47 0.89
N TYR A 72 19.73 2.85 1.45
CA TYR A 72 19.45 2.78 2.87
C TYR A 72 19.37 1.32 3.29
N HIS A 73 20.14 0.93 4.31
CA HIS A 73 20.17 -0.43 4.81
C HIS A 73 19.15 -0.63 5.92
N ALA A 74 18.62 -1.84 6.04
CA ALA A 74 17.70 -2.18 7.10
C ALA A 74 18.45 -2.54 8.39
N ASP A 75 17.89 -2.10 9.51
CA ASP A 75 18.19 -2.68 10.83
C ASP A 75 17.34 -3.95 11.01
N TYR A 76 17.88 -4.97 11.66
CA TYR A 76 17.16 -6.21 11.98
C TYR A 76 16.78 -6.25 13.46
N VAL A 77 15.51 -6.54 13.72
CA VAL A 77 14.95 -6.73 15.06
C VAL A 77 14.60 -8.20 15.20
N GLU A 78 15.39 -8.94 15.98
CA GLU A 78 15.34 -10.40 16.07
C GLU A 78 14.04 -10.90 16.70
N GLU A 79 13.55 -10.24 17.75
CA GLU A 79 12.33 -10.61 18.48
C GLU A 79 11.10 -10.54 17.58
N LEU A 80 11.14 -9.67 16.56
CA LEU A 80 10.07 -9.46 15.60
C LEU A 80 10.33 -10.14 14.25
N LYS A 81 11.51 -10.75 14.07
CA LYS A 81 12.03 -11.24 12.77
C LYS A 81 11.77 -10.23 11.66
N ARG A 82 12.22 -9.00 11.89
CA ARG A 82 11.83 -7.84 11.08
C ARG A 82 13.03 -7.02 10.68
N HIS A 83 13.15 -6.78 9.39
CA HIS A 83 14.02 -5.77 8.82
C HIS A 83 13.27 -4.45 8.67
N LYS A 84 13.84 -3.36 9.15
CA LYS A 84 13.27 -2.01 9.06
C LYS A 84 14.29 -1.06 8.44
N VAL A 85 13.93 -0.45 7.31
CA VAL A 85 14.67 0.68 6.73
C VAL A 85 13.96 1.96 7.15
N THR A 86 14.61 2.77 7.96
CA THR A 86 14.10 4.08 8.38
C THR A 86 14.71 5.15 7.50
N ILE A 87 13.90 5.81 6.67
CA ILE A 87 14.34 6.98 5.90
C ILE A 87 14.19 8.25 6.73
N GLY A 88 13.16 8.32 7.58
CA GLY A 88 12.78 9.51 8.32
C GLY A 88 12.00 10.48 7.43
N ASP A 89 12.23 11.77 7.62
CA ASP A 89 11.62 12.82 6.80
C ASP A 89 12.44 13.02 5.53
N THR A 90 11.85 12.71 4.37
CA THR A 90 12.49 12.82 3.06
C THR A 90 11.80 13.80 2.14
N GLU A 91 12.59 14.59 1.42
CA GLU A 91 12.11 15.44 0.33
C GLU A 91 12.01 14.72 -1.02
N GLU A 92 12.56 13.51 -1.12
CA GLU A 92 12.58 12.73 -2.36
C GLU A 92 11.22 12.09 -2.67
N SER A 93 10.39 12.81 -3.45
CA SER A 93 9.23 12.23 -4.13
C SER A 93 9.65 11.42 -5.36
N GLY A 94 8.89 10.39 -5.71
CA GLY A 94 9.09 9.57 -6.90
C GLY A 94 9.17 8.07 -6.59
N ARG A 95 9.81 7.33 -7.50
CA ARG A 95 9.88 5.87 -7.43
C ARG A 95 11.00 5.42 -6.49
N TRP A 96 10.60 4.71 -5.43
CA TRP A 96 11.47 4.00 -4.51
C TRP A 96 11.49 2.51 -4.81
N GLU A 97 12.60 1.85 -4.49
CA GLU A 97 12.78 0.41 -4.65
C GLU A 97 13.19 -0.23 -3.32
N LEU A 98 12.40 -1.16 -2.81
CA LEU A 98 12.81 -2.06 -1.73
C LEU A 98 13.39 -3.33 -2.34
N ILE A 99 14.62 -3.65 -1.97
CA ILE A 99 15.34 -4.82 -2.44
C ILE A 99 15.50 -5.78 -1.26
N VAL A 100 15.00 -7.00 -1.42
CA VAL A 100 15.13 -8.08 -0.44
C VAL A 100 15.88 -9.23 -1.09
N LYS A 101 17.01 -9.64 -0.51
CA LYS A 101 17.84 -10.74 -1.02
C LYS A 101 18.04 -11.80 0.04
N ASN A 102 17.87 -13.07 -0.34
CA ASN A 102 18.25 -14.20 0.48
C ASN A 102 19.65 -14.69 0.06
N LYS A 103 20.60 -14.72 1.01
CA LYS A 103 21.94 -15.29 0.82
C LYS A 103 21.94 -16.82 0.92
N ASN A 104 20.95 -17.40 1.60
CA ASN A 104 20.81 -18.84 1.74
C ASN A 104 19.90 -19.42 0.64
N ARG A 105 20.52 -19.82 -0.48
CA ARG A 105 19.87 -20.38 -1.69
C ARG A 105 19.19 -21.75 -1.49
N ARG A 106 19.06 -22.23 -0.25
CA ARG A 106 18.45 -23.54 0.06
C ARG A 106 17.09 -23.41 0.73
N GLU A 107 16.68 -22.21 1.10
CA GLU A 107 15.42 -21.96 1.79
C GLU A 107 14.57 -20.98 0.98
N ASN A 108 13.54 -21.53 0.33
CA ASN A 108 12.47 -20.73 -0.23
C ASN A 108 11.57 -20.25 0.90
N GLY A 109 11.31 -18.95 0.94
CA GLY A 109 10.51 -18.32 1.99
C GLY A 109 9.57 -17.27 1.45
N TYR A 110 8.79 -16.66 2.34
CA TYR A 110 7.95 -15.52 2.03
C TYR A 110 8.28 -14.38 2.97
N VAL A 111 8.27 -13.15 2.46
CA VAL A 111 8.44 -11.93 3.25
C VAL A 111 7.23 -11.05 3.06
N SER A 112 6.68 -10.57 4.18
CA SER A 112 5.68 -9.51 4.16
C SER A 112 6.38 -8.16 4.10
N VAL A 113 6.05 -7.38 3.07
CA VAL A 113 6.55 -6.03 2.86
C VAL A 113 5.44 -5.04 3.12
N ILE A 114 5.73 -4.08 3.99
CA ILE A 114 4.88 -2.93 4.28
C ILE A 114 5.70 -1.66 4.08
N VAL A 115 5.18 -0.71 3.33
CA VAL A 115 5.76 0.64 3.22
C VAL A 115 4.74 1.63 3.74
N VAL A 116 5.16 2.46 4.67
CA VAL A 116 4.32 3.48 5.31
C VAL A 116 4.99 4.84 5.25
N SER A 117 4.19 5.88 5.10
CA SER A 117 4.62 7.26 5.20
C SER A 117 3.49 8.12 5.76
N GLU A 118 3.85 9.24 6.36
CA GLU A 118 2.91 10.26 6.81
C GLU A 118 2.90 11.45 5.85
N ALA A 119 1.85 12.27 5.95
CA ALA A 119 1.80 13.54 5.23
C ALA A 119 2.92 14.46 5.70
N LYS A 120 3.59 15.14 4.77
CA LYS A 120 4.56 16.19 5.10
C LYS A 120 3.88 17.37 5.79
N ASP A 121 2.69 17.72 5.31
CA ASP A 121 1.85 18.78 5.85
C ASP A 121 0.47 18.20 6.22
N PRO A 122 0.10 18.17 7.51
CA PRO A 122 -1.21 17.72 7.96
C PRO A 122 -2.39 18.54 7.40
N GLU A 123 -2.17 19.82 7.06
CA GLU A 123 -3.20 20.71 6.51
C GLU A 123 -3.39 20.51 5.00
N ASN A 124 -2.40 19.91 4.32
CA ASN A 124 -2.46 19.49 2.92
C ASN A 124 -2.17 17.99 2.80
N PRO A 125 -3.09 17.13 3.28
CA PRO A 125 -2.87 15.69 3.32
C PRO A 125 -2.87 15.08 1.91
N PRO A 126 -2.25 13.90 1.74
CA PRO A 126 -2.30 13.18 0.46
C PRO A 126 -3.72 12.73 0.13
N ALA A 127 -3.97 12.44 -1.15
CA ALA A 127 -5.20 11.77 -1.56
C ALA A 127 -5.28 10.38 -0.91
N ARG A 128 -6.46 10.02 -0.42
CA ARG A 128 -6.76 8.74 0.21
C ARG A 128 -7.92 8.08 -0.50
N LEU A 129 -7.80 6.77 -0.65
CA LEU A 129 -8.77 5.93 -1.32
C LEU A 129 -9.38 4.97 -0.30
N ARG A 130 -10.71 4.86 -0.29
CA ARG A 130 -11.47 3.89 0.52
C ARG A 130 -12.33 3.05 -0.40
N THR A 131 -12.15 1.73 -0.34
CA THR A 131 -12.90 0.79 -1.19
C THR A 131 -14.02 0.14 -0.41
N PHE A 132 -15.17 -0.04 -1.06
CA PHE A 132 -16.32 -0.79 -0.57
C PHE A 132 -16.81 -1.73 -1.66
N PHE A 133 -17.45 -2.81 -1.25
CA PHE A 133 -17.97 -3.83 -2.16
C PHE A 133 -19.45 -4.05 -1.90
N SER A 134 -20.22 -4.36 -2.94
CA SER A 134 -21.65 -4.71 -2.76
C SER A 134 -21.86 -5.98 -1.95
N ALA A 135 -20.85 -6.85 -1.87
CA ALA A 135 -20.84 -8.05 -1.04
C ALA A 135 -19.39 -8.41 -0.66
N ASN A 136 -19.20 -9.03 0.50
CA ASN A 136 -17.88 -9.53 0.91
C ASN A 136 -17.58 -10.94 0.37
N VAL A 137 -18.63 -11.73 0.12
CA VAL A 137 -18.55 -13.09 -0.40
C VAL A 137 -19.65 -13.28 -1.43
N VAL A 138 -19.29 -13.80 -2.60
CA VAL A 138 -20.23 -14.21 -3.64
C VAL A 138 -20.11 -15.74 -3.78
N PRO A 139 -20.91 -16.53 -3.04
CA PRO A 139 -20.72 -17.98 -2.96
C PRO A 139 -21.04 -18.70 -4.29
N TYR A 140 -21.95 -18.13 -5.09
CA TYR A 140 -22.34 -18.68 -6.39
C TYR A 140 -22.47 -17.55 -7.40
N ALA A 141 -21.41 -17.30 -8.16
CA ALA A 141 -21.43 -16.40 -9.30
C ALA A 141 -22.04 -17.11 -10.51
N ARG A 142 -23.14 -16.57 -11.04
CA ARG A 142 -23.73 -16.93 -12.33
C ARG A 142 -23.55 -15.76 -13.29
N SER A 143 -23.89 -15.95 -14.57
CA SER A 143 -23.79 -14.92 -15.60
C SER A 143 -24.59 -13.64 -15.29
N SER A 144 -25.64 -13.74 -14.45
CA SER A 144 -26.46 -12.61 -13.99
C SER A 144 -25.99 -11.99 -12.67
N THR A 145 -24.95 -12.54 -12.03
CA THR A 145 -24.48 -12.05 -10.74
C THR A 145 -23.71 -10.74 -10.95
N GLN A 146 -24.23 -9.68 -10.37
CA GLN A 146 -23.58 -8.37 -10.38
C GLN A 146 -22.78 -8.18 -9.09
N PHE A 147 -21.52 -7.82 -9.24
CA PHE A 147 -20.64 -7.38 -8.16
C PHE A 147 -20.23 -5.95 -8.44
N ARG A 148 -20.41 -5.05 -7.48
CA ARG A 148 -20.08 -3.63 -7.63
C ARG A 148 -18.90 -3.29 -6.71
N ILE A 149 -17.97 -2.52 -7.26
CA ILE A 149 -16.83 -1.96 -6.55
C ILE A 149 -17.13 -0.48 -6.40
N PHE A 150 -17.02 0.04 -5.18
CA PHE A 150 -17.16 1.46 -4.91
C PHE A 150 -15.85 1.97 -4.35
N VAL A 151 -15.44 3.16 -4.78
CA VAL A 151 -14.21 3.78 -4.35
C VAL A 151 -14.48 5.23 -3.98
N GLU A 152 -14.34 5.58 -2.72
CA GLU A 152 -14.32 6.96 -2.26
C GLU A 152 -12.88 7.50 -2.37
N LEU A 153 -12.69 8.58 -3.13
CA LEU A 153 -11.41 9.26 -3.28
C LEU A 153 -11.50 10.70 -2.74
N LYS A 154 -10.74 10.97 -1.68
CA LYS A 154 -10.73 12.26 -0.99
C LYS A 154 -9.32 12.76 -0.73
N LYS A 155 -9.15 14.08 -0.72
CA LYS A 155 -7.93 14.76 -0.26
C LYS A 155 -8.31 15.63 0.94
N GLY A 156 -8.04 15.11 2.14
CA GLY A 156 -8.62 15.68 3.36
C GLY A 156 -10.15 15.56 3.33
N GLU A 157 -10.85 16.68 3.55
CA GLU A 157 -12.31 16.75 3.46
C GLU A 157 -12.83 17.08 2.04
N GLN A 158 -11.93 17.28 1.08
CA GLN A 158 -12.30 17.60 -0.30
C GLN A 158 -12.45 16.34 -1.16
N VAL A 159 -13.48 16.33 -2.00
CA VAL A 159 -13.67 15.28 -3.02
C VAL A 159 -12.66 15.47 -4.15
N VAL A 160 -12.12 14.36 -4.66
CA VAL A 160 -11.24 14.40 -5.84
C VAL A 160 -12.08 14.02 -7.07
N LYS A 161 -12.30 14.99 -7.96
CA LYS A 161 -13.09 14.82 -9.18
C LYS A 161 -12.19 14.49 -10.38
N GLU A 162 -12.79 13.90 -11.42
CA GLU A 162 -12.14 13.60 -12.70
C GLU A 162 -10.88 12.72 -12.59
N ALA A 163 -10.77 11.94 -11.51
CA ALA A 163 -9.65 11.04 -11.33
C ALA A 163 -9.77 9.81 -12.23
N HIS A 164 -8.62 9.32 -12.72
CA HIS A 164 -8.55 8.05 -13.42
C HIS A 164 -8.43 6.90 -12.39
N VAL A 165 -9.56 6.33 -12.00
CA VAL A 165 -9.63 5.26 -10.99
C VAL A 165 -9.76 3.89 -11.67
N VAL A 166 -8.84 2.99 -11.34
CA VAL A 166 -8.81 1.62 -11.88
C VAL A 166 -8.68 0.63 -10.72
N ALA A 167 -9.60 -0.32 -10.64
CA ALA A 167 -9.51 -1.47 -9.75
C ALA A 167 -8.91 -2.65 -10.52
N ASN A 168 -7.84 -3.25 -10.00
CA ASN A 168 -7.28 -4.48 -10.56
C ASN A 168 -7.84 -5.68 -9.79
N VAL A 169 -8.64 -6.50 -10.46
CA VAL A 169 -9.30 -7.67 -9.88
C VAL A 169 -8.49 -8.92 -10.20
N THR A 170 -7.99 -9.60 -9.16
CA THR A 170 -7.32 -10.90 -9.31
C THR A 170 -8.35 -12.03 -9.46
N THR A 171 -8.31 -12.77 -10.57
CA THR A 171 -9.15 -13.96 -10.77
C THR A 171 -8.59 -15.18 -10.00
N PRO A 172 -9.37 -16.24 -9.79
CA PRO A 172 -8.86 -17.46 -9.14
C PRO A 172 -7.63 -18.08 -9.84
N PRO A 173 -7.52 -18.08 -11.18
CA PRO A 173 -6.29 -18.45 -11.89
C PRO A 173 -5.08 -17.51 -11.67
N GLY A 174 -5.31 -16.30 -11.15
CA GLY A 174 -4.27 -15.30 -10.89
C GLY A 174 -4.21 -14.14 -11.87
N ASP A 175 -5.08 -14.12 -12.90
CA ASP A 175 -5.11 -13.04 -13.89
C ASP A 175 -5.54 -11.72 -13.26
N GLN A 176 -4.94 -10.62 -13.71
CA GLN A 176 -5.36 -9.27 -13.33
C GLN A 176 -6.33 -8.70 -14.36
N VAL A 177 -7.57 -8.44 -13.95
CA VAL A 177 -8.59 -7.81 -14.79
C VAL A 177 -8.79 -6.36 -14.34
N PRO A 178 -8.41 -5.36 -15.15
CA PRO A 178 -8.68 -3.96 -14.83
C PRO A 178 -10.17 -3.64 -14.97
N VAL A 179 -10.70 -2.88 -14.02
CA VAL A 179 -12.06 -2.34 -14.02
C VAL A 179 -11.96 -0.84 -13.81
N TRP A 180 -12.39 -0.07 -14.80
CA TRP A 180 -12.38 1.39 -14.79
C TRP A 180 -13.63 1.88 -14.08
N LEU A 181 -13.43 2.63 -13.01
CA LEU A 181 -14.52 3.17 -12.20
C LEU A 181 -14.80 4.61 -12.60
N LYS A 182 -16.07 5.00 -12.57
CA LYS A 182 -16.52 6.34 -12.96
C LYS A 182 -17.35 6.98 -11.85
N ASP A 183 -17.10 8.26 -11.65
CA ASP A 183 -17.94 9.18 -10.88
C ASP A 183 -18.76 9.98 -11.91
N SER A 184 -19.89 9.41 -12.33
CA SER A 184 -20.72 9.89 -13.45
C SER A 184 -22.21 9.99 -13.14
N GLY A 185 -22.63 9.64 -11.92
CA GLY A 185 -24.03 9.58 -11.52
C GLY A 185 -24.87 8.54 -12.27
N VAL A 186 -24.23 7.52 -12.88
CA VAL A 186 -24.89 6.46 -13.65
C VAL A 186 -24.61 5.09 -13.05
N GLY A 187 -25.68 4.30 -12.85
CA GLY A 187 -25.58 2.90 -12.48
C GLY A 187 -25.43 2.68 -10.98
N ALA A 188 -24.25 2.25 -10.55
CA ALA A 188 -23.96 2.00 -9.13
C ALA A 188 -23.65 3.31 -8.39
N ASP A 189 -23.05 4.27 -9.09
CA ASP A 189 -22.89 5.65 -8.66
C ASP A 189 -24.18 6.42 -9.01
N ILE A 190 -24.73 7.09 -8.00
CA ILE A 190 -26.03 7.77 -8.08
C ILE A 190 -25.88 9.30 -8.06
N THR A 191 -24.69 9.84 -7.77
CA THR A 191 -24.46 11.29 -7.68
C THR A 191 -23.15 11.67 -8.33
N GLU A 192 -23.22 12.31 -9.49
CA GLU A 192 -22.04 12.78 -10.21
C GLU A 192 -21.23 13.81 -9.40
N GLY A 193 -19.92 13.60 -9.35
CA GLY A 193 -18.93 14.51 -8.78
C GLY A 193 -18.89 14.52 -7.26
N ASP A 194 -19.35 13.46 -6.60
CA ASP A 194 -19.32 13.32 -5.13
C ASP A 194 -18.03 12.66 -4.62
N GLY A 195 -17.14 12.24 -5.53
CA GLY A 195 -15.88 11.56 -5.20
C GLY A 195 -16.04 10.06 -4.96
N ILE A 196 -17.20 9.46 -5.26
CA ILE A 196 -17.45 8.03 -5.24
C ILE A 196 -17.45 7.50 -6.67
N TYR A 197 -16.48 6.66 -6.97
CA TYR A 197 -16.30 6.01 -8.27
C TYR A 197 -16.85 4.59 -8.20
N SER A 198 -17.62 4.16 -9.21
CA SER A 198 -18.15 2.79 -9.31
C SER A 198 -18.08 2.16 -10.70
#